data_AF-A0A7Z9JQM5-F1
#
_entry.id   AF-A0A7Z9JQM5-F1
#
_cell.length_a   1.000
_cell.length_b   1.000
_cell.length_c   1.000
_cell.angle_alpha   90.00
_cell.angle_beta   90.00
_cell.angle_gamma   90.00
#
_symmetry.space_group_name_H-M   'P 1'
#
loop_
_entity.id
_entity.type
_entity.pdbx_description
1 polymer ?
#
loop_
_entity_poly.entity_id
_entity_poly.type
_entity_poly.pdbx_seq_one_letter_code
_entity_poly.pdbx_strand_id
1 'polypeptide(L)'
;MRFADLKAQYERLSGPVHERIQAVLNHGQFVLGPEVVELEQALAKRVCVKHCVAVSSGTDALLMVLMALRVKPGDEVITTPFTFFSTAEMIALLGARPVFVDIDHRTYNINPELLESAITPRTKLILPVSLFGQCADYDTINEIARRHGLPVLEDGAQSFGAFYKNRPSCGLTDIAATSFFPSKPLGCYGDGGALFTN
;
A
#
# COMPACT_ATOMS: atom_id res chain seq x y z
N MET A 1 20.58 10.01 -19.64
CA MET A 1 20.34 9.53 -18.26
C MET A 1 18.96 8.90 -18.22
N ARG A 2 18.82 7.67 -17.69
CA ARG A 2 17.49 7.07 -17.49
C ARG A 2 16.93 7.56 -16.17
N PHE A 3 15.64 7.90 -16.13
CA PHE A 3 14.97 8.34 -14.89
C PHE A 3 14.94 7.21 -13.85
N ALA A 4 14.59 5.99 -14.26
CA ALA A 4 14.75 4.75 -13.49
C ALA A 4 15.45 3.70 -14.35
N ASP A 5 16.59 3.17 -13.91
CA ASP A 5 17.41 2.22 -14.68
C ASP A 5 17.23 0.76 -14.23
N LEU A 6 16.13 0.15 -14.63
CA LEU A 6 15.81 -1.24 -14.30
C LEU A 6 16.78 -2.25 -14.97
N LYS A 7 17.41 -1.86 -16.09
CA LYS A 7 18.38 -2.72 -16.80
C LYS A 7 19.61 -2.97 -15.94
N ALA A 8 20.14 -1.94 -15.29
CA ALA A 8 21.32 -2.07 -14.42
C ALA A 8 21.06 -2.99 -13.21
N GLN A 9 19.82 -3.03 -12.69
CA GLN A 9 19.44 -3.99 -11.66
C GLN A 9 19.29 -5.40 -12.24
N TYR A 10 18.58 -5.55 -13.36
CA TYR A 10 18.39 -6.84 -14.03
C TYR A 10 19.73 -7.51 -14.40
N GLU A 11 20.69 -6.77 -14.98
CA GLU A 11 22.00 -7.30 -15.33
C GLU A 11 22.71 -7.95 -14.13
N ARG A 12 22.60 -7.33 -12.94
CA ARG A 12 23.16 -7.85 -11.68
C ARG A 12 22.44 -9.08 -11.13
N LEU A 13 21.15 -9.25 -11.44
CA LEU A 13 20.27 -10.30 -10.88
C LEU A 13 19.85 -11.35 -11.92
N SER A 14 20.34 -11.24 -13.15
CA SER A 14 19.84 -12.02 -14.30
C SER A 14 19.93 -13.53 -14.10
N GLY A 15 21.00 -14.04 -13.47
CA GLY A 15 21.15 -15.46 -13.15
C GLY A 15 20.00 -16.00 -12.28
N PRO A 16 19.85 -15.53 -11.02
CA PRO A 16 18.75 -15.94 -10.15
C PRO A 16 17.36 -15.69 -10.75
N VAL A 17 17.17 -14.59 -11.49
CA VAL A 17 15.90 -14.30 -12.16
C VAL A 17 15.56 -15.37 -13.21
N HIS A 18 16.51 -15.74 -14.07
CA HIS A 18 16.29 -16.79 -15.06
C HIS A 18 16.04 -18.16 -14.42
N GLU A 19 16.76 -18.50 -13.36
CA GLU A 19 16.55 -19.76 -12.64
C GLU A 19 15.12 -19.86 -12.08
N ARG A 20 14.62 -18.77 -11.47
CA ARG A 20 13.26 -18.72 -10.91
C ARG A 20 12.18 -18.76 -12.00
N ILE A 21 12.38 -18.03 -13.11
CA ILE A 21 11.47 -18.11 -14.26
C ILE A 21 11.43 -19.54 -14.83
N GLN A 22 12.58 -20.17 -15.01
CA GLN A 22 12.66 -21.53 -15.55
C GLN A 22 12.03 -22.56 -14.61
N ALA A 23 12.19 -22.40 -13.29
CA ALA A 23 11.52 -23.25 -12.31
C ALA A 23 10.00 -23.23 -12.50
N VAL A 24 9.41 -22.03 -12.65
CA VAL A 24 7.96 -21.86 -12.92
C VAL A 24 7.54 -22.51 -14.22
N LEU A 25 8.32 -22.32 -15.30
CA LEU A 25 8.07 -22.97 -16.58
C LEU A 25 8.15 -24.51 -16.49
N ASN A 26 9.05 -25.04 -15.65
CA ASN A 26 9.23 -26.48 -15.48
C ASN A 26 8.09 -27.13 -14.69
N HIS A 27 7.60 -26.50 -13.62
CA HIS A 27 6.52 -27.08 -12.81
C HIS A 27 5.11 -26.72 -13.31
N GLY A 28 4.96 -25.67 -14.12
CA GLY A 28 3.72 -25.34 -14.84
C GLY A 28 2.57 -24.80 -13.98
N GLN A 29 2.81 -24.46 -12.71
CA GLN A 29 1.79 -23.91 -11.80
C GLN A 29 1.81 -22.38 -11.84
N PHE A 30 1.28 -21.81 -12.93
CA PHE A 30 1.35 -20.38 -13.21
C PHE A 30 0.44 -19.49 -12.33
N VAL A 31 -0.61 -20.08 -11.75
CA VAL A 31 -1.60 -19.38 -10.91
C VAL A 31 -1.56 -19.97 -9.52
N LEU A 32 -1.33 -19.11 -8.52
CA LEU A 32 -1.20 -19.50 -7.11
C LEU A 32 -0.18 -20.64 -6.88
N GLY A 33 0.93 -20.58 -7.64
CA GLY A 33 2.06 -21.49 -7.48
C GLY A 33 2.82 -21.29 -6.17
N PRO A 34 3.78 -22.18 -5.87
CA PRO A 34 4.50 -22.20 -4.60
C PRO A 34 5.29 -20.89 -4.34
N GLU A 35 5.76 -20.22 -5.38
CA GLU A 35 6.47 -18.95 -5.28
C GLU A 35 5.60 -17.81 -4.72
N VAL A 36 4.28 -17.86 -4.92
CA VAL A 36 3.35 -16.87 -4.35
C VAL A 36 3.31 -17.02 -2.83
N VAL A 37 3.20 -18.26 -2.34
CA VAL A 37 3.18 -18.56 -0.89
C VAL A 37 4.53 -18.19 -0.25
N GLU A 38 5.63 -18.54 -0.90
CA GLU A 38 6.99 -18.15 -0.47
C GLU A 38 7.13 -16.63 -0.35
N LEU A 39 6.66 -15.90 -1.38
CA LEU A 39 6.71 -14.45 -1.43
C LEU A 39 5.86 -13.82 -0.31
N GLU A 40 4.61 -14.26 -0.14
CA GLU A 40 3.72 -13.75 0.91
C GLU A 40 4.35 -13.92 2.31
N GLN A 41 4.92 -15.08 2.60
CA GLN A 41 5.61 -15.32 3.87
C GLN A 41 6.82 -14.40 4.05
N ALA A 42 7.63 -14.22 3.00
CA ALA A 42 8.81 -13.37 3.04
C ALA A 42 8.43 -11.88 3.24
N LEU A 43 7.39 -11.41 2.55
CA LEU A 43 6.91 -10.03 2.64
C LEU A 43 6.26 -9.75 4.01
N ALA A 44 5.41 -10.64 4.53
CA ALA A 44 4.82 -10.52 5.86
C ALA A 44 5.91 -10.40 6.94
N LYS A 45 6.93 -11.25 6.87
CA LYS A 45 8.11 -11.19 7.75
C LYS A 45 8.87 -9.87 7.60
N ARG A 46 9.06 -9.39 6.37
CA ARG A 46 9.80 -8.15 6.07
C ARG A 46 9.16 -6.90 6.67
N VAL A 47 7.83 -6.88 6.78
CA VAL A 47 7.07 -5.76 7.33
C VAL A 47 6.53 -6.03 8.74
N CYS A 48 6.94 -7.14 9.34
CA CYS A 48 6.64 -7.52 10.73
C CYS A 48 5.14 -7.63 11.04
N VAL A 49 4.36 -8.20 10.11
CA VAL A 49 2.92 -8.51 10.29
C VAL A 49 2.66 -10.01 10.16
N LYS A 50 1.47 -10.46 10.56
CA LYS A 50 1.10 -11.89 10.46
C LYS A 50 0.71 -12.35 9.06
N HIS A 51 0.09 -11.47 8.28
CA HIS A 51 -0.53 -11.84 7.02
C HIS A 51 -0.08 -10.93 5.89
N CYS A 52 0.25 -11.55 4.75
CA CYS A 52 0.41 -10.90 3.47
C CYS A 52 -0.49 -11.62 2.46
N VAL A 53 -1.18 -10.86 1.60
CA VAL A 53 -1.96 -11.42 0.48
C VAL A 53 -1.51 -10.73 -0.80
N ALA A 54 -0.88 -11.48 -1.70
CA ALA A 54 -0.45 -10.97 -2.99
C ALA A 54 -1.65 -10.84 -3.95
N VAL A 55 -1.70 -9.74 -4.70
CA VAL A 55 -2.81 -9.39 -5.60
C VAL A 55 -2.28 -8.82 -6.91
N SER A 56 -3.17 -8.58 -7.86
CA SER A 56 -2.84 -8.16 -9.23
C SER A 56 -2.20 -6.77 -9.33
N SER A 57 -2.51 -5.83 -8.42
CA SER A 57 -1.97 -4.47 -8.47
C SER A 57 -2.10 -3.74 -7.13
N GLY A 58 -1.43 -2.60 -6.97
CA GLY A 58 -1.65 -1.71 -5.81
C GLY A 58 -3.05 -1.10 -5.78
N THR A 59 -3.66 -0.85 -6.95
CA THR A 59 -5.03 -0.36 -7.05
C THR A 59 -6.03 -1.41 -6.60
N ASP A 60 -5.86 -2.66 -7.02
CA ASP A 60 -6.69 -3.78 -6.54
C ASP A 60 -6.50 -4.05 -5.06
N ALA A 61 -5.28 -3.88 -4.55
CA ALA A 61 -5.02 -3.95 -3.11
C ALA A 61 -5.89 -2.94 -2.35
N LEU A 62 -5.85 -1.66 -2.73
CA LEU A 62 -6.71 -0.64 -2.12
C LEU A 62 -8.20 -1.02 -2.20
N LEU A 63 -8.67 -1.42 -3.38
CA LEU A 63 -10.07 -1.82 -3.59
C LEU A 63 -10.49 -2.98 -2.67
N MET A 64 -9.67 -4.02 -2.59
CA MET A 64 -9.95 -5.21 -1.77
C MET A 64 -10.06 -4.87 -0.29
N VAL A 65 -9.22 -3.95 0.23
CA VAL A 65 -9.35 -3.51 1.63
C VAL A 65 -10.65 -2.74 1.84
N LEU A 66 -10.96 -1.80 0.95
CA LEU A 66 -12.19 -1.01 1.06
C LEU A 66 -13.42 -1.93 1.02
N MET A 67 -13.42 -2.95 0.17
CA MET A 67 -14.46 -3.99 0.13
C MET A 67 -14.51 -4.82 1.43
N ALA A 68 -13.36 -5.23 1.98
CA ALA A 68 -13.29 -5.99 3.22
C ALA A 68 -13.82 -5.19 4.42
N LEU A 69 -13.56 -3.87 4.45
CA LEU A 69 -14.12 -2.92 5.43
C LEU A 69 -15.58 -2.54 5.14
N ARG A 70 -16.16 -3.07 4.06
CA ARG A 70 -17.55 -2.85 3.61
C ARG A 70 -17.86 -1.37 3.35
N VAL A 71 -16.90 -0.66 2.76
CA VAL A 71 -17.09 0.70 2.25
C VAL A 71 -18.18 0.66 1.18
N LYS A 72 -19.13 1.59 1.27
CA LYS A 72 -20.33 1.60 0.43
C LYS A 72 -20.85 3.03 0.20
N PRO A 73 -21.87 3.22 -0.67
CA PRO A 73 -22.49 4.53 -0.84
C PRO A 73 -22.98 5.15 0.47
N GLY A 74 -22.67 6.43 0.65
CA GLY A 74 -22.95 7.18 1.88
C GLY A 74 -21.81 7.20 2.89
N ASP A 75 -20.80 6.33 2.74
CA ASP A 75 -19.59 6.39 3.58
C ASP A 75 -18.63 7.50 3.12
N GLU A 76 -17.82 8.00 4.05
CA GLU A 76 -16.74 8.94 3.81
C GLU A 76 -15.39 8.28 4.10
N VAL A 77 -14.41 8.44 3.21
CA VAL A 77 -13.04 7.95 3.41
C VAL A 77 -12.11 9.15 3.38
N ILE A 78 -11.39 9.39 4.48
CA ILE A 78 -10.47 10.51 4.55
C ILE A 78 -9.16 10.15 3.85
N THR A 79 -8.69 10.99 2.93
CA THR A 79 -7.39 10.87 2.27
C THR A 79 -6.86 12.25 1.90
N THR A 80 -5.83 12.34 1.07
CA THR A 80 -5.25 13.60 0.61
C THR A 80 -5.41 13.77 -0.90
N PRO A 81 -5.62 15.01 -1.41
CA PRO A 81 -5.74 15.22 -2.86
C PRO A 81 -4.36 15.19 -3.55
N PHE A 82 -3.26 15.33 -2.80
CA PHE A 82 -1.90 15.25 -3.32
C PHE A 82 -1.37 13.81 -3.24
N THR A 83 -1.92 12.95 -4.08
CA THR A 83 -1.53 11.54 -4.20
C THR A 83 -1.75 11.05 -5.64
N PHE A 84 -1.41 9.81 -5.93
CA PHE A 84 -1.80 9.17 -7.18
C PHE A 84 -3.30 8.88 -7.21
N PHE A 85 -3.91 9.02 -8.40
CA PHE A 85 -5.37 9.01 -8.56
C PHE A 85 -6.06 7.77 -7.97
N SER A 86 -5.44 6.59 -8.02
CA SER A 86 -6.03 5.34 -7.54
C SER A 86 -6.46 5.37 -6.07
N THR A 87 -5.81 6.17 -5.21
CA THR A 87 -6.21 6.33 -3.80
C THR A 87 -7.65 6.86 -3.68
N ALA A 88 -8.01 7.87 -4.47
CA ALA A 88 -9.35 8.46 -4.48
C ALA A 88 -10.32 7.71 -5.41
N GLU A 89 -9.81 7.16 -6.50
CA GLU A 89 -10.58 6.40 -7.50
C GLU A 89 -11.28 5.21 -6.88
N MET A 90 -10.59 4.39 -6.07
CA MET A 90 -11.18 3.18 -5.48
C MET A 90 -12.25 3.50 -4.44
N ILE A 91 -12.14 4.64 -3.75
CA ILE A 91 -13.19 5.15 -2.87
C ILE A 91 -14.44 5.47 -3.70
N ALA A 92 -14.27 6.24 -4.78
CA ALA A 92 -15.36 6.65 -5.65
C ALA A 92 -15.99 5.48 -6.42
N LEU A 93 -15.20 4.47 -6.81
CA LEU A 93 -15.63 3.26 -7.50
C LEU A 93 -16.66 2.47 -6.66
N LEU A 94 -16.47 2.43 -5.34
CA LEU A 94 -17.43 1.82 -4.40
C LEU A 94 -18.61 2.72 -4.05
N GLY A 95 -18.69 3.92 -4.64
CA GLY A 95 -19.74 4.92 -4.41
C GLY A 95 -19.60 5.69 -3.09
N ALA A 96 -18.51 5.50 -2.35
CA ALA A 96 -18.18 6.30 -1.17
C ALA A 96 -17.59 7.66 -1.57
N ARG A 97 -17.54 8.61 -0.63
CA ARG A 97 -17.03 9.95 -0.87
C ARG A 97 -15.60 10.10 -0.33
N PRO A 98 -14.59 10.43 -1.17
CA PRO A 98 -13.30 10.86 -0.65
C PRO A 98 -13.45 12.21 0.06
N VAL A 99 -12.94 12.30 1.29
CA VAL A 99 -12.85 13.54 2.06
C VAL A 99 -11.38 13.94 2.11
N PHE A 100 -11.07 15.08 1.51
CA PHE A 100 -9.69 15.51 1.33
C PHE A 100 -9.19 16.35 2.51
N VAL A 101 -8.06 15.93 3.05
CA VAL A 101 -7.25 16.68 4.01
C VAL A 101 -5.94 17.07 3.35
N ASP A 102 -5.55 18.32 3.55
CA ASP A 102 -4.35 18.88 2.92
C ASP A 102 -3.06 18.24 3.47
N ILE A 103 -1.96 18.43 2.75
CA ILE A 103 -0.64 17.89 3.11
C ILE A 103 0.15 18.81 4.02
N ASP A 104 1.15 18.25 4.70
CA ASP A 104 2.30 19.04 5.15
C ASP A 104 3.23 19.29 3.96
N HIS A 105 3.42 20.55 3.59
CA HIS A 105 4.30 21.00 2.50
C HIS A 105 5.75 20.50 2.59
N ARG A 106 6.23 20.10 3.78
CA ARG A 106 7.59 19.59 3.99
C ARG A 106 7.72 18.11 3.66
N THR A 107 6.68 17.33 3.97
CA THR A 107 6.70 15.87 3.82
C THR A 107 5.93 15.39 2.61
N TYR A 108 5.02 16.23 2.11
CA TYR A 108 4.02 15.94 1.10
C TYR A 108 2.99 14.87 1.49
N ASN A 109 3.02 14.40 2.74
CA ASN A 109 2.04 13.49 3.29
C ASN A 109 0.90 14.27 3.96
N ILE A 110 -0.25 13.62 4.14
CA ILE A 110 -1.44 14.18 4.81
C ILE A 110 -1.05 14.83 6.15
N ASN A 111 -1.51 16.06 6.41
CA ASN A 111 -1.23 16.77 7.65
C ASN A 111 -2.12 16.23 8.78
N PRO A 112 -1.57 15.56 9.82
CA PRO A 112 -2.37 15.03 10.91
C PRO A 112 -3.09 16.10 11.74
N GLU A 113 -2.59 17.34 11.78
CA GLU A 113 -3.22 18.44 12.52
C GLU A 113 -4.57 18.84 11.93
N LEU A 114 -4.77 18.61 10.63
CA LEU A 114 -6.01 18.89 9.93
C LEU A 114 -6.99 17.71 9.95
N LEU A 115 -6.51 16.52 10.31
CA LEU A 115 -7.23 15.25 10.17
C LEU A 115 -8.50 15.18 11.04
N GLU A 116 -8.40 15.53 12.31
CA GLU A 116 -9.51 15.35 13.26
C GLU A 116 -10.74 16.21 12.89
N SER A 117 -10.51 17.39 12.30
CA SER A 117 -11.58 18.29 11.84
C SER A 117 -12.37 17.76 10.63
N ALA A 118 -11.79 16.80 9.88
CA ALA A 118 -12.42 16.19 8.72
C ALA A 118 -13.27 14.96 9.07
N ILE A 119 -13.22 14.49 10.32
CA ILE A 119 -13.99 13.32 10.78
C ILE A 119 -15.46 13.71 10.98
N THR A 120 -16.35 12.87 10.44
CA THR A 120 -17.80 13.00 10.58
C THR A 120 -18.41 11.65 11.00
N PRO A 121 -19.71 11.62 11.38
CA PRO A 121 -20.40 10.35 11.64
C PRO A 121 -20.46 9.39 10.44
N ARG A 122 -20.13 9.84 9.22
CA ARG A 122 -20.05 9.00 8.02
C ARG A 122 -18.63 8.52 7.72
N THR A 123 -17.62 9.00 8.45
CA THR A 123 -16.23 8.57 8.24
C THR A 123 -16.11 7.08 8.55
N LYS A 124 -15.62 6.33 7.55
CA LYS A 124 -15.52 4.88 7.58
C LYS A 124 -14.10 4.40 7.84
N LEU A 125 -13.11 5.10 7.29
CA LEU A 125 -11.69 4.86 7.52
C LEU A 125 -10.84 6.08 7.13
N ILE A 126 -9.57 6.05 7.55
CA ILE A 126 -8.54 7.02 7.17
C ILE A 126 -7.53 6.31 6.25
N LEU A 127 -7.26 6.89 5.08
CA LEU A 127 -6.42 6.36 4.01
C LEU A 127 -5.23 7.31 3.73
N PRO A 128 -4.22 7.37 4.62
CA PRO A 128 -3.00 8.12 4.40
C PRO A 128 -2.10 7.44 3.35
N VAL A 129 -1.35 8.25 2.63
CA VAL A 129 -0.37 7.78 1.63
C VAL A 129 1.03 8.02 2.17
N SER A 130 1.91 7.05 2.01
CA SER A 130 3.35 7.18 2.25
C SER A 130 4.05 7.62 0.97
N LEU A 131 3.93 8.92 0.64
CA LEU A 131 4.29 9.48 -0.66
C LEU A 131 5.81 9.55 -0.86
N PHE A 132 6.27 9.31 -2.08
CA PHE A 132 7.68 9.37 -2.51
C PHE A 132 8.64 8.49 -1.68
N GLY A 133 8.11 7.46 -1.02
CA GLY A 133 8.91 6.54 -0.20
C GLY A 133 9.09 6.97 1.25
N GLN A 134 8.44 8.05 1.69
CA GLN A 134 8.45 8.53 3.06
C GLN A 134 7.13 8.20 3.75
N CYS A 135 7.19 7.54 4.91
CA CYS A 135 6.02 7.27 5.73
C CYS A 135 5.34 8.54 6.22
N ALA A 136 4.00 8.55 6.27
CA ALA A 136 3.24 9.58 6.96
C ALA A 136 3.49 9.53 8.49
N ASP A 137 3.01 10.53 9.22
CA ASP A 137 3.13 10.56 10.67
C ASP A 137 2.12 9.61 11.35
N TYR A 138 2.42 8.31 11.25
CA TYR A 138 1.50 7.25 11.66
C TYR A 138 1.24 7.19 13.16
N ASP A 139 2.12 7.68 14.02
CA ASP A 139 1.79 7.73 15.46
C ASP A 139 0.62 8.68 15.73
N THR A 140 0.67 9.89 15.16
CA THR A 140 -0.40 10.89 15.32
C THR A 140 -1.68 10.46 14.62
N ILE A 141 -1.57 9.94 13.39
CA ILE A 141 -2.73 9.44 12.62
C ILE A 141 -3.41 8.29 13.36
N ASN A 142 -2.67 7.30 13.85
CA ASN A 142 -3.22 6.15 14.58
C ASN A 142 -3.84 6.57 15.92
N GLU A 143 -3.26 7.55 16.63
CA GLU A 143 -3.85 8.10 17.85
C GLU A 143 -5.21 8.74 17.59
N ILE A 144 -5.31 9.60 16.56
CA ILE A 144 -6.58 10.20 16.15
C ILE A 144 -7.58 9.13 15.75
N ALA A 145 -7.18 8.20 14.88
CA ALA A 145 -8.05 7.12 14.40
C ALA A 145 -8.62 6.27 15.55
N ARG A 146 -7.78 5.91 16.54
CA ARG A 146 -8.18 5.12 17.71
C ARG A 146 -9.22 5.84 18.58
N ARG A 147 -9.06 7.16 18.81
CA ARG A 147 -10.03 7.96 19.59
C ARG A 147 -11.43 7.97 18.97
N HIS A 148 -11.50 7.85 17.64
CA HIS A 148 -12.75 7.83 16.87
C HIS A 148 -13.20 6.42 16.44
N GLY A 149 -12.46 5.37 16.82
CA GLY A 149 -12.78 3.99 16.43
C GLY A 149 -12.70 3.72 14.92
N LEU A 150 -11.84 4.45 14.21
CA LEU A 150 -11.65 4.34 12.76
C LEU A 150 -10.43 3.47 12.43
N PRO A 151 -10.53 2.54 11.46
CA PRO A 151 -9.36 1.84 10.95
C PRO A 151 -8.52 2.77 10.06
N VAL A 152 -7.22 2.49 10.02
CA VAL A 152 -6.25 3.16 9.15
C VAL A 152 -5.73 2.18 8.09
N LEU A 153 -5.91 2.55 6.82
CA LEU A 153 -5.31 1.87 5.67
C LEU A 153 -4.13 2.68 5.17
N GLU A 154 -2.90 2.17 5.32
CA GLU A 154 -1.74 2.77 4.65
C GLU A 154 -1.77 2.47 3.14
N ASP A 155 -1.80 3.51 2.31
CA ASP A 155 -1.37 3.42 0.92
C ASP A 155 0.16 3.50 0.87
N GLY A 156 0.79 2.33 0.97
CA GLY A 156 2.24 2.12 0.96
C GLY A 156 2.78 1.84 -0.44
N ALA A 157 2.05 2.19 -1.51
CA ALA A 157 2.42 1.85 -2.88
C ALA A 157 3.76 2.46 -3.36
N GLN A 158 4.33 3.42 -2.63
CA GLN A 158 5.62 4.04 -2.94
C GLN A 158 6.68 3.81 -1.84
N SER A 159 6.31 3.17 -0.73
CA SER A 159 7.12 3.14 0.50
C SER A 159 7.49 1.75 0.98
N PHE A 160 7.19 0.70 0.22
CA PHE A 160 7.66 -0.64 0.61
C PHE A 160 9.18 -0.64 0.79
N GLY A 161 9.63 -0.96 2.01
CA GLY A 161 11.02 -0.92 2.42
C GLY A 161 11.43 0.30 3.26
N ALA A 162 10.62 1.36 3.31
CA ALA A 162 10.81 2.51 4.18
C ALA A 162 10.60 2.18 5.67
N PHE A 163 11.07 3.07 6.54
CA PHE A 163 10.93 2.94 7.99
C PHE A 163 10.39 4.22 8.62
N TYR A 164 9.47 4.07 9.56
CA TYR A 164 8.99 5.11 10.46
C TYR A 164 9.34 4.73 11.90
N LYS A 165 10.26 5.49 12.52
CA LYS A 165 10.74 5.23 13.89
C LYS A 165 11.13 3.76 14.10
N ASN A 166 11.95 3.21 13.21
CA ASN A 166 12.42 1.82 13.17
C ASN A 166 11.34 0.74 12.91
N ARG A 167 10.09 1.11 12.65
CA ARG A 167 9.06 0.18 12.17
C ARG A 167 8.95 0.25 10.65
N PRO A 168 8.84 -0.87 9.94
CA PRO A 168 8.75 -0.88 8.48
C PRO A 168 7.39 -0.34 8.02
N SER A 169 7.37 0.40 6.89
CA SER A 169 6.16 0.68 6.13
C SER A 169 5.42 -0.62 5.78
N CYS A 170 4.11 -0.52 5.64
CA CYS A 170 3.15 -1.62 5.53
C CYS A 170 2.97 -2.46 6.81
N GLY A 171 3.64 -2.09 7.91
CA GLY A 171 3.42 -2.64 9.25
C GLY A 171 3.08 -1.57 10.29
N LEU A 172 2.59 -0.41 9.85
CA LEU A 172 2.41 0.79 10.69
C LEU A 172 0.97 1.02 11.14
N THR A 173 -0.01 0.39 10.48
CA THR A 173 -1.45 0.66 10.62
C THR A 173 -2.23 -0.65 10.74
N ASP A 174 -3.57 -0.58 10.84
CA ASP A 174 -4.43 -1.77 10.91
C ASP A 174 -4.28 -2.66 9.68
N ILE A 175 -4.19 -2.02 8.51
CA ILE A 175 -3.99 -2.67 7.23
C ILE A 175 -3.18 -1.77 6.30
N ALA A 176 -2.42 -2.37 5.38
CA ALA A 176 -1.68 -1.62 4.38
C ALA A 176 -1.78 -2.27 3.00
N ALA A 177 -1.68 -1.45 1.96
CA ALA A 177 -1.59 -1.88 0.57
C ALA A 177 -0.26 -1.41 -0.03
N THR A 178 0.33 -2.20 -0.93
CA THR A 178 1.49 -1.77 -1.71
C THR A 178 1.39 -2.19 -3.18
N SER A 179 2.29 -1.65 -3.99
CA SER A 179 2.41 -1.91 -5.42
C SER A 179 3.80 -2.44 -5.73
N PHE A 180 3.85 -3.43 -6.63
CA PHE A 180 5.06 -3.93 -7.25
C PHE A 180 5.16 -3.49 -8.71
N PHE A 181 4.54 -2.37 -9.11
CA PHE A 181 4.72 -1.82 -10.46
C PHE A 181 6.23 -1.66 -10.77
N PRO A 182 6.69 -1.79 -12.03
CA PRO A 182 8.12 -2.02 -12.29
C PRO A 182 9.06 -0.91 -11.83
N SER A 183 8.58 0.33 -11.73
CA SER A 183 9.39 1.48 -11.25
C SER A 183 9.34 1.70 -9.73
N LYS A 184 8.61 0.87 -8.97
CA LYS A 184 8.59 0.95 -7.50
C LYS A 184 9.95 0.53 -6.91
N PRO A 185 10.30 0.96 -5.68
CA PRO A 185 11.55 0.55 -5.04
C PRO A 185 11.76 -0.97 -5.00
N LEU A 186 10.67 -1.72 -4.78
CA LEU A 186 10.56 -3.15 -5.08
C LEU A 186 9.50 -3.33 -6.16
N GLY A 187 9.92 -3.54 -7.40
CA GLY A 187 9.04 -3.77 -8.55
C GLY A 187 9.18 -5.17 -9.14
N CYS A 188 8.10 -5.72 -9.70
CA CYS A 188 8.10 -6.91 -10.53
C CYS A 188 8.21 -6.53 -12.02
N TYR A 189 8.22 -7.53 -12.91
CA TYR A 189 8.21 -7.31 -14.37
C TYR A 189 6.79 -7.42 -14.93
N GLY A 190 5.89 -6.59 -14.40
CA GLY A 190 4.48 -6.55 -14.75
C GLY A 190 3.70 -5.70 -13.74
N ASP A 191 2.39 -5.94 -13.64
CA ASP A 191 1.58 -5.45 -12.53
C ASP A 191 1.63 -6.42 -11.35
N GLY A 192 1.59 -5.88 -10.15
CA GLY A 192 1.54 -6.64 -8.91
C GLY A 192 1.27 -5.75 -7.71
N GLY A 193 0.73 -6.33 -6.65
CA GLY A 193 0.51 -5.67 -5.37
C GLY A 193 0.42 -6.65 -4.22
N ALA A 194 0.31 -6.12 -3.01
CA ALA A 194 0.08 -6.92 -1.82
C ALA A 194 -0.67 -6.14 -0.74
N LEU A 195 -1.33 -6.90 0.13
CA LEU A 195 -2.00 -6.46 1.35
C LEU A 195 -1.26 -6.96 2.58
N PHE A 196 -1.24 -6.18 3.65
CA PHE A 196 -0.56 -6.51 4.90
C PHE A 196 -1.47 -6.24 6.10
N THR A 197 -1.59 -7.20 7.01
CA THR A 197 -2.39 -7.07 8.24
C THR A 197 -1.94 -8.05 9.32
N ASN A 198 -2.35 -7.80 10.57
CA ASN A 198 -2.15 -8.70 11.70
C ASN A 198 -3.32 -9.66 11.96
#